data_AF-A0A924JE87-F1
#
_entry.id   AF-A0A924JE87-F1
#
_cell.length_a   1.000
_cell.length_b   1.000
_cell.length_c   1.000
_cell.angle_alpha   90.00
_cell.angle_beta   90.00
_cell.angle_gamma   90.00
#
_symmetry.space_group_name_H-M   'P 1'
#
loop_
_entity.id
_entity.type
_entity.pdbx_description
1 polymer ?
#
loop_
_entity_poly.entity_id
_entity_poly.type
_entity_poly.pdbx_seq_one_letter_code
_entity_poly.pdbx_strand_id
1 'polypeptide(L)'
;MYLFWISWGINALIALVLAFFFFVGLGDGTVSSYNIILWLVLLIGLAALLLSGYWLFTHQYTIAANILMALLAVPGVLYGLFMLLMLSGNNSGWK
;
A
#
# COMPACT_ATOMS: atom_id res chain seq x y z
N MET A 1 18.96 -1.50 8.59
CA MET A 1 18.62 -0.14 8.12
C MET A 1 17.95 -0.13 6.75
N TYR A 2 18.59 -0.62 5.68
CA TYR A 2 18.01 -0.56 4.33
C TYR A 2 16.65 -1.27 4.18
N LEU A 3 16.50 -2.46 4.75
CA LEU A 3 15.25 -3.23 4.68
C LEU A 3 14.03 -2.47 5.19
N PHE A 4 14.18 -1.77 6.33
CA PHE A 4 13.11 -0.95 6.88
C PHE A 4 12.67 0.13 5.89
N TRP A 5 13.62 0.91 5.37
CA TRP A 5 13.31 2.03 4.47
C TRP A 5 12.75 1.57 3.13
N ILE A 6 13.21 0.42 2.60
CA ILE A 6 12.63 -0.18 1.40
C ILE A 6 11.16 -0.57 1.66
N SER A 7 10.90 -1.34 2.71
CA SER A 7 9.54 -1.79 3.04
C SER A 7 8.62 -0.62 3.41
N TRP A 8 9.12 0.37 4.15
CA TRP A 8 8.38 1.59 4.47
C TRP A 8 8.06 2.39 3.21
N GLY A 9 9.03 2.54 2.29
CA GLY A 9 8.83 3.22 1.00
C GLY A 9 7.78 2.53 0.12
N ILE A 10 7.78 1.19 0.08
CA ILE A 10 6.74 0.41 -0.61
C ILE A 10 5.35 0.70 0.00
N ASN A 11 5.23 0.63 1.32
CA ASN A 11 3.96 0.92 2.00
C ASN A 11 3.49 2.36 1.79
N ALA A 12 4.43 3.32 1.74
CA ALA A 12 4.13 4.72 1.44
C ALA A 12 3.61 4.89 0.00
N LEU A 13 4.19 4.17 -0.97
CA LEU A 13 3.70 4.15 -2.34
C LEU A 13 2.29 3.56 -2.43
N ILE A 14 2.02 2.44 -1.75
CA ILE A 14 0.68 1.84 -1.67
C ILE A 14 -0.32 2.84 -1.07
N ALA A 15 0.05 3.52 0.01
CA ALA A 15 -0.79 4.54 0.64
C ALA A 15 -1.07 5.72 -0.31
N LEU A 16 -0.08 6.15 -1.09
CA LEU A 16 -0.24 7.20 -2.09
C LEU A 16 -1.18 6.78 -3.22
N VAL A 17 -1.07 5.54 -3.70
CA VAL A 17 -2.00 4.99 -4.71
C VAL A 17 -3.43 4.98 -4.17
N LEU A 18 -3.65 4.49 -2.95
CA LEU A 18 -4.99 4.47 -2.36
C LEU A 18 -5.53 5.88 -2.09
N ALA A 19 -4.70 6.82 -1.63
CA ALA A 19 -5.09 8.21 -1.46
C ALA A 19 -5.47 8.86 -2.79
N PHE A 20 -4.70 8.62 -3.84
CA PHE A 20 -5.01 9.10 -5.19
C PHE A 20 -6.38 8.61 -5.67
N PHE A 21 -6.64 7.30 -5.59
CA PHE A 21 -7.93 6.75 -6.01
C PHE A 21 -9.10 7.22 -5.14
N PHE A 22 -8.87 7.45 -3.84
CA PHE A 22 -9.88 8.04 -2.98
C PHE A 22 -10.29 9.44 -3.46
N PHE A 23 -9.33 10.34 -3.73
CA PHE A 23 -9.64 11.70 -4.17
C PHE A 23 -10.24 11.74 -5.57
N VAL A 24 -9.73 10.93 -6.51
CA VAL A 24 -10.36 10.77 -7.83
C VAL A 24 -11.78 10.26 -7.68
N GLY A 25 -11.98 9.27 -6.82
CA GLY A 25 -13.27 8.65 -6.58
C GLY A 25 -14.31 9.58 -5.94
N LEU A 26 -13.87 10.56 -5.15
CA LEU A 26 -14.75 11.64 -4.67
C LEU A 26 -15.20 12.56 -5.81
N GLY A 27 -14.34 12.78 -6.80
CA GLY A 27 -14.64 13.63 -7.96
C GLY A 27 -15.57 12.97 -8.97
N ASP A 28 -15.43 11.66 -9.19
CA ASP A 28 -16.23 10.89 -10.16
C ASP A 28 -17.45 10.18 -9.54
N GLY A 29 -17.58 10.20 -8.21
CA GLY A 29 -18.70 9.62 -7.46
C GLY A 29 -18.58 8.12 -7.18
N THR A 30 -17.49 7.45 -7.56
CA THR A 30 -17.24 6.02 -7.24
C THR A 30 -16.97 5.81 -5.75
N VAL A 31 -16.44 6.83 -5.06
CA VAL A 31 -16.46 6.94 -3.59
C VAL A 31 -17.75 7.65 -3.21
N SER A 32 -18.69 6.90 -2.63
CA SER A 32 -20.01 7.41 -2.23
C SER A 32 -20.28 7.12 -0.75
N SER A 33 -21.39 7.63 -0.24
CA SER A 33 -21.84 7.34 1.14
C SER A 33 -21.94 5.85 1.44
N TYR A 34 -22.13 5.00 0.42
CA TYR A 34 -22.17 3.53 0.57
C TYR A 34 -20.82 2.92 0.98
N ASN A 35 -19.69 3.47 0.50
CA ASN A 35 -18.36 2.89 0.72
C ASN A 35 -17.35 3.84 1.41
N ILE A 36 -17.76 5.08 1.72
CA ILE A 36 -16.88 6.09 2.33
C ILE A 36 -16.20 5.58 3.62
N ILE A 37 -16.92 4.84 4.46
CA ILE A 37 -16.38 4.30 5.71
C ILE A 37 -15.23 3.33 5.42
N LEU A 38 -15.38 2.45 4.42
CA LEU A 38 -14.34 1.49 4.04
C LEU A 38 -13.08 2.22 3.56
N TRP A 39 -13.26 3.25 2.73
CA TRP A 39 -12.16 4.09 2.27
C TRP A 39 -11.41 4.77 3.42
N LEU A 40 -12.15 5.39 4.34
CA LEU A 40 -11.55 6.05 5.50
C LEU A 40 -10.80 5.07 6.40
N VAL A 41 -11.35 3.88 6.65
CA VAL A 41 -10.69 2.83 7.42
C VAL A 41 -9.38 2.40 6.75
N LEU A 42 -9.35 2.24 5.43
CA LEU A 42 -8.13 1.91 4.70
C LEU A 42 -7.07 3.01 4.84
N LEU A 43 -7.45 4.28 4.65
CA LEU A 43 -6.52 5.40 4.74
C LEU A 43 -5.98 5.58 6.17
N ILE A 44 -6.83 5.47 7.18
CA ILE A 44 -6.43 5.54 8.59
C ILE A 44 -5.52 4.35 8.93
N GLY A 45 -5.85 3.14 8.47
CA GLY A 45 -5.03 1.95 8.67
C GLY A 45 -3.62 2.10 8.09
N LEU A 46 -3.51 2.64 6.87
CA LEU A 46 -2.22 2.91 6.23
C LEU A 46 -1.43 4.01 6.94
N ALA A 47 -2.10 5.09 7.36
CA ALA A 47 -1.46 6.14 8.13
C ALA A 47 -0.92 5.60 9.46
N ALA A 48 -1.74 4.81 10.18
CA ALA A 48 -1.35 4.15 11.41
C ALA A 48 -0.17 3.19 11.20
N LEU A 49 -0.18 2.39 10.11
CA LEU A 49 0.92 1.50 9.75
C LEU A 49 2.23 2.28 9.56
N LEU A 50 2.24 3.33 8.72
CA LEU A 50 3.44 4.11 8.43
C LEU A 50 3.99 4.83 9.66
N LEU A 51 3.10 5.43 10.46
CA LEU A 51 3.46 6.15 11.69
C LEU A 51 4.01 5.19 12.76
N SER A 52 3.32 4.07 13.00
CA SER A 52 3.77 3.07 14.00
C SER A 52 5.07 2.40 13.58
N GLY A 53 5.24 2.08 12.29
CA GLY A 53 6.49 1.56 11.73
C GLY A 53 7.67 2.50 11.94
N TYR A 54 7.48 3.78 11.63
CA TYR A 54 8.50 4.82 11.84
C TYR A 54 8.80 5.04 13.33
N TRP A 55 7.76 5.06 14.17
CA TRP A 55 7.91 5.19 15.61
C TRP A 55 8.71 4.02 16.21
N LEU A 56 8.39 2.78 15.85
CA LEU A 56 9.14 1.59 16.29
C LEU A 56 10.61 1.66 15.85
N PHE A 57 10.86 2.10 14.61
CA PHE A 57 12.20 2.22 14.06
C PHE A 57 13.04 3.26 14.81
N THR A 58 12.47 4.44 15.09
CA THR A 58 13.16 5.53 15.82
C THR A 58 13.40 5.21 17.30
N HIS A 59 12.59 4.31 17.88
CA HIS A 59 12.74 3.83 19.26
C HIS A 59 13.56 2.55 19.38
N GLN A 60 14.38 2.22 18.37
CA GLN A 60 15.28 1.05 18.36
C GLN A 60 14.60 -0.33 18.34
N TYR A 61 13.27 -0.40 18.22
CA TYR A 61 12.52 -1.65 18.02
C TYR A 61 12.59 -2.14 16.56
N THR A 62 13.80 -2.24 16.02
CA THR A 62 14.07 -2.49 14.60
C THR A 62 13.48 -3.81 14.08
N ILE A 63 13.50 -4.89 14.87
CA ILE A 63 12.89 -6.17 14.48
C ILE A 63 11.37 -6.02 14.34
N ALA A 64 10.71 -5.44 15.33
CA ALA A 64 9.27 -5.22 15.31
C ALA A 64 8.85 -4.29 14.15
N ALA A 65 9.62 -3.21 13.91
CA ALA A 65 9.40 -2.32 12.78
C ALA A 65 9.50 -3.06 11.44
N ASN A 66 10.51 -3.90 11.24
CA ASN A 66 10.67 -4.67 10.00
C ASN A 66 9.53 -5.67 9.80
N ILE A 67 9.13 -6.41 10.85
CA ILE A 67 8.01 -7.36 10.77
C ILE A 67 6.74 -6.63 10.39
N LEU A 68 6.43 -5.52 11.07
CA LEU A 68 5.24 -4.72 10.81
C LEU A 68 5.23 -4.18 9.37
N MET A 69 6.35 -3.64 8.88
CA MET A 69 6.44 -3.14 7.50
C MET A 69 6.31 -4.27 6.46
N ALA A 70 6.84 -5.47 6.76
CA ALA A 70 6.76 -6.61 5.86
C ALA A 70 5.33 -7.14 5.68
N LEU A 71 4.44 -6.97 6.67
CA LEU A 71 3.05 -7.45 6.60
C LEU A 71 2.31 -6.94 5.36
N LEU A 72 2.56 -5.70 4.95
CA LEU A 72 1.96 -5.12 3.74
C LEU A 72 2.93 -5.07 2.56
N ALA A 73 4.21 -4.79 2.81
CA ALA A 73 5.18 -4.62 1.73
C ALA A 73 5.39 -5.93 0.93
N VAL A 74 5.45 -7.08 1.62
CA VAL A 74 5.62 -8.39 0.96
C VAL A 74 4.43 -8.73 0.06
N PRO A 75 3.18 -8.78 0.55
CA PRO A 75 2.04 -9.05 -0.34
C PRO A 75 1.86 -7.96 -1.41
N GLY A 76 2.16 -6.70 -1.10
CA GLY A 76 2.09 -5.61 -2.07
C GLY A 76 3.08 -5.78 -3.22
N VAL A 77 4.33 -6.14 -2.94
CA VAL A 77 5.33 -6.45 -3.97
C VAL A 77 4.94 -7.68 -4.76
N LEU A 78 4.52 -8.76 -4.09
CA LEU A 78 4.10 -9.99 -4.76
C LEU A 78 2.92 -9.74 -5.70
N TYR A 79 1.94 -8.95 -5.28
CA TYR A 79 0.82 -8.55 -6.13
C TYR A 79 1.27 -7.68 -7.30
N GLY A 80 2.13 -6.68 -7.06
CA GLY A 80 2.67 -5.83 -8.13
C GLY A 80 3.45 -6.65 -9.17
N LEU A 81 4.28 -7.60 -8.73
CA LEU A 81 5.00 -8.52 -9.61
C LEU A 81 4.04 -9.43 -10.38
N PHE A 82 3.01 -9.96 -9.72
CA PHE A 82 1.97 -10.75 -10.39
C PHE A 82 1.27 -9.94 -11.50
N MET A 83 0.91 -8.69 -11.23
CA MET A 83 0.30 -7.81 -12.23
C MET A 83 1.26 -7.54 -13.40
N LEU A 84 2.54 -7.27 -13.14
CA LEU A 84 3.55 -7.11 -14.19
C LEU A 84 3.70 -8.37 -15.05
N LEU A 85 3.69 -9.55 -14.43
CA LEU A 85 3.72 -10.83 -15.15
C LEU A 85 2.50 -10.98 -16.06
N MET A 86 1.30 -10.69 -15.56
CA MET A 86 0.06 -10.73 -16.35
C MET A 86 0.08 -9.76 -17.53
N LEU A 87 0.68 -8.58 -17.36
CA LEU A 87 0.83 -7.60 -18.44
C LEU A 87 1.93 -7.96 -19.45
N SER A 88 2.94 -8.72 -19.02
CA SER A 88 4.05 -9.17 -19.89
C SER A 88 3.72 -10.44 -20.69
N GLY A 89 2.69 -11.17 -20.29
CA GLY A 89 2.18 -12.34 -21.01
C GLY A 89 1.61 -11.93 -22.36
N ASN A 90 2.43 -12.05 -23.40
CA ASN A 90 2.13 -12.01 -24.83
C ASN A 90 0.79 -11.36 -25.25
N ASN A 91 0.90 -10.23 -25.95
CA ASN A 91 -0.12 -9.70 -26.86
C ASN A 91 -0.45 -10.66 -28.03
N SER A 92 -0.66 -11.96 -27.79
CA SER A 92 -1.36 -12.81 -28.75
C SER A 92 -2.82 -12.42 -28.66
N GLY A 93 -3.21 -11.55 -29.59
CA GLY A 93 -4.46 -10.84 -29.63
C GLY A 93 -5.66 -11.64 -29.18
N TRP A 94 -6.60 -10.91 -28.58
CA TRP A 94 -8.00 -11.09 -28.87
C TRP A 94 -8.15 -11.41 -30.37
N LYS A 95 -8.31 -12.69 -30.68
CA LYS A 95 -9.18 -13.12 -31.76
C LYS A 95 -10.58 -13.19 -31.17
#